data_AF-A0A2V9JSX0-F1
#
_entry.id   AF-A0A2V9JSX0-F1
#
_cell.length_a   1.000
_cell.length_b   1.000
_cell.length_c   1.000
_cell.angle_alpha   90.00
_cell.angle_beta   90.00
_cell.angle_gamma   90.00
#
_symmetry.space_group_name_H-M   'P 1'
#
loop_
_entity.id
_entity.type
_entity.pdbx_description
1 polymer ?
#
loop_
_entity_poly.entity_id
_entity_poly.type
_entity_poly.pdbx_seq_one_letter_code
_entity_poly.pdbx_strand_id
1 'polypeptide(L)'
;MPVYMCRWVNGDVSFVSAPSKEGAVALLDEVANAEGCPLFVVKDFMVHLRLKDEGKLELEEIGEETYHQIMEKAYPVLGSLPLGLEGTPDDAVKAAVETERNRVQLRPAPEPATEVGRQLKKELDIPTVEIDRIVGVAAKEVLKKHKPKGKPN
;
A
#
# COMPACT_ATOMS: atom_id res chain seq x y z
N MET A 1 14.63 -0.50 -8.36
CA MET A 1 13.50 0.15 -7.66
C MET A 1 13.15 -0.72 -6.46
N PRO A 2 12.87 -0.15 -5.28
CA PRO A 2 12.47 -0.93 -4.12
C PRO A 2 11.07 -1.54 -4.30
N VAL A 3 10.86 -2.70 -3.68
CA VAL A 3 9.54 -3.31 -3.51
C VAL A 3 9.00 -2.92 -2.14
N TYR A 4 7.77 -2.43 -2.12
CA TYR A 4 7.04 -2.09 -0.90
C TYR A 4 5.96 -3.13 -0.65
N MET A 5 5.86 -3.60 0.58
CA MET A 5 4.76 -4.39 1.11
C MET A 5 3.81 -3.48 1.88
N CYS A 6 2.56 -3.41 1.46
CA CYS A 6 1.47 -2.80 2.19
C CYS A 6 0.76 -3.85 3.04
N ARG A 7 0.53 -3.57 4.32
CA ARG A 7 -0.33 -4.37 5.20
C ARG A 7 -1.67 -3.63 5.34
N TRP A 8 -2.73 -4.19 4.76
CA TRP A 8 -4.07 -3.58 4.77
C TRP A 8 -4.73 -3.68 6.14
N VAL A 9 -5.79 -2.92 6.41
CA VAL A 9 -6.51 -3.03 7.69
C VAL A 9 -7.16 -4.41 7.85
N ASN A 10 -7.64 -5.01 6.76
CA ASN A 10 -8.46 -6.22 6.78
C ASN A 10 -7.71 -7.54 7.07
N GLY A 11 -6.38 -7.57 6.99
CA GLY A 11 -5.64 -8.85 7.04
C GLY A 11 -4.67 -9.05 5.88
N ASP A 12 -4.91 -8.38 4.76
CA ASP A 12 -4.21 -8.71 3.53
C ASP A 12 -2.85 -8.00 3.42
N VAL A 13 -2.06 -8.45 2.45
CA VAL A 13 -0.82 -7.79 2.02
C VAL A 13 -0.79 -7.64 0.50
N SER A 14 -0.27 -6.50 0.04
CA SER A 14 0.02 -6.25 -1.37
C SER A 14 1.47 -5.83 -1.54
N PHE A 15 2.07 -6.16 -2.68
CA PHE A 15 3.43 -5.77 -3.03
C PHE A 15 3.43 -4.88 -4.26
N VAL A 16 4.24 -3.82 -4.26
CA VAL A 16 4.38 -2.92 -5.40
C VAL A 16 5.82 -2.44 -5.54
N SER A 17 6.34 -2.42 -6.76
CA SER A 17 7.62 -1.77 -7.06
C SER A 17 7.39 -0.30 -7.35
N ALA A 18 8.03 0.59 -6.59
CA ALA A 18 7.87 2.04 -6.76
C ALA A 18 9.19 2.77 -6.47
N PRO A 19 9.39 4.00 -7.00
CA PRO A 19 10.60 4.77 -6.70
C PRO A 19 10.62 5.39 -5.30
N SER A 20 9.45 5.56 -4.67
CA SER A 20 9.30 6.09 -3.32
C SER A 20 8.08 5.51 -2.62
N LYS A 21 7.94 5.77 -1.32
CA LYS A 21 6.78 5.35 -0.52
C LYS A 21 5.50 6.02 -1.01
N GLU A 22 5.56 7.31 -1.36
CA GLU A 22 4.44 8.07 -1.93
C GLU A 22 4.02 7.49 -3.27
N GLY A 23 4.99 7.11 -4.12
CA GLY A 23 4.71 6.41 -5.37
C GLY A 23 4.08 5.04 -5.15
N ALA A 24 4.49 4.31 -4.12
CA ALA A 24 3.86 3.04 -3.76
C ALA A 24 2.39 3.23 -3.35
N VAL A 25 2.10 4.23 -2.53
CA VAL A 25 0.71 4.56 -2.13
C VAL A 25 -0.15 4.91 -3.35
N ALA A 26 0.38 5.71 -4.29
CA ALA A 26 -0.34 6.08 -5.50
C ALA A 26 -0.64 4.86 -6.41
N LEU A 27 0.31 3.93 -6.55
CA LEU A 27 0.10 2.71 -7.36
C LEU A 27 -0.85 1.70 -6.69
N LEU A 28 -0.86 1.63 -5.36
CA LEU A 28 -1.75 0.73 -4.61
C LEU A 28 -3.23 1.11 -4.72
N ASP A 29 -3.53 2.34 -5.20
CA ASP A 29 -4.90 2.80 -5.45
C ASP A 29 -5.66 1.93 -6.47
N GLU A 30 -4.95 1.14 -7.28
CA GLU A 30 -5.55 0.09 -8.13
C GLU A 30 -6.29 -0.99 -7.33
N VAL A 31 -5.90 -1.20 -6.06
CA VAL A 31 -6.56 -2.12 -5.14
C VAL A 31 -7.51 -1.36 -4.22
N ALA A 32 -6.99 -0.35 -3.53
CA ALA A 32 -7.71 0.56 -2.63
C ALA A 32 -6.78 1.69 -2.17
N ASN A 33 -7.35 2.73 -1.56
CA ASN A 33 -6.57 3.81 -0.96
C ASN A 33 -5.68 3.29 0.19
N ALA A 34 -4.38 3.16 -0.07
CA ALA A 34 -3.38 2.65 0.87
C ALA A 34 -2.84 3.71 1.85
N GLU A 35 -3.40 4.91 1.83
CA GLU A 35 -2.94 5.99 2.69
C GLU A 35 -3.21 5.69 4.17
N GLY A 36 -2.21 5.93 5.02
CA GLY A 36 -2.28 5.57 6.44
C GLY A 36 -1.95 4.10 6.74
N CYS A 37 -1.96 3.20 5.75
CA CYS A 37 -1.55 1.81 5.95
C CYS A 37 -0.05 1.69 6.32
N PRO A 38 0.34 0.63 7.04
CA PRO A 38 1.74 0.24 7.17
C PRO A 38 2.33 -0.17 5.81
N LEU A 39 3.43 0.49 5.42
CA LEU A 39 4.23 0.13 4.25
C LEU A 39 5.67 -0.14 4.69
N PHE A 40 6.24 -1.24 4.21
CA PHE A 40 7.59 -1.68 4.51
C PHE A 40 8.36 -1.96 3.22
N VAL A 41 9.65 -1.62 3.19
CA VAL A 41 10.52 -2.07 2.10
C VAL A 41 10.84 -3.55 2.32
N VAL A 42 10.71 -4.33 1.26
CA VAL A 42 11.06 -5.76 1.22
C VAL A 42 12.40 -5.91 0.54
N LYS A 43 13.33 -6.60 1.19
CA LYS A 43 14.63 -6.96 0.63
C LYS A 43 14.51 -8.33 -0.05
N ASP A 44 15.31 -8.56 -1.10
CA ASP A 44 15.42 -9.88 -1.73
C ASP A 44 14.04 -10.49 -2.08
N PHE A 45 13.15 -9.65 -2.62
CA PHE A 45 11.78 -10.03 -2.95
C PHE A 45 11.76 -11.11 -4.04
N MET A 46 11.19 -12.27 -3.72
CA MET A 46 11.07 -13.40 -4.63
C MET A 46 9.69 -14.06 -4.50
N VAL A 47 9.03 -14.24 -5.63
CA VAL A 47 7.82 -15.05 -5.78
C VAL A 47 7.97 -15.96 -6.99
N HIS A 48 7.49 -17.18 -6.88
CA HIS A 48 7.43 -18.15 -7.96
C HIS A 48 5.96 -18.32 -8.37
N LEU A 49 5.68 -18.06 -9.65
CA LEU A 49 4.36 -18.21 -10.23
C LEU A 49 4.34 -19.39 -11.20
N ARG A 50 3.37 -20.29 -11.03
CA ARG A 50 3.11 -21.40 -11.95
C ARG A 50 2.14 -20.95 -13.03
N LEU A 51 2.44 -21.29 -14.29
CA LEU A 51 1.47 -21.21 -15.37
C LEU A 51 0.63 -22.49 -15.38
N LYS A 52 -0.69 -22.35 -15.21
CA LYS A 52 -1.64 -23.45 -15.33
C LYS A 52 -2.08 -23.68 -16.77
N ASP A 53 -2.57 -24.88 -17.05
CA ASP A 53 -3.05 -25.28 -18.38
C ASP A 53 -4.23 -24.43 -18.87
N GLU A 54 -5.01 -23.83 -17.97
CA GLU A 54 -6.09 -22.91 -18.33
C GLU A 54 -5.60 -21.47 -18.65
N GLY A 55 -4.29 -21.25 -18.76
CA GLY A 55 -3.68 -19.95 -19.07
C GLY A 55 -3.71 -18.94 -17.91
N LYS A 56 -3.85 -19.43 -16.67
CA LYS A 56 -3.84 -18.59 -15.46
C LYS A 56 -2.52 -18.76 -14.70
N LEU A 57 -2.02 -17.66 -14.14
CA LEU A 57 -0.91 -17.70 -13.19
C LEU A 57 -1.44 -17.97 -11.78
N GLU A 58 -0.74 -18.81 -11.03
CA GLU A 58 -0.96 -19.06 -9.61
C GLU A 58 0.33 -18.84 -8.84
N LEU A 59 0.23 -18.27 -7.64
CA LEU A 59 1.35 -18.20 -6.71
C LEU A 59 1.67 -19.61 -6.20
N GLU A 60 2.82 -20.14 -6.62
CA GLU A 60 3.30 -21.46 -6.23
C GLU A 60 4.15 -21.39 -4.97
N GLU A 61 5.09 -20.44 -4.93
CA GLU A 61 6.02 -20.33 -3.82
C GLU A 61 6.40 -18.88 -3.53
N ILE A 62 6.65 -18.57 -2.26
CA ILE A 62 7.24 -17.32 -1.82
C ILE A 62 8.65 -17.66 -1.32
N GLY A 63 9.65 -16.91 -1.76
CA GLY A 63 11.03 -17.12 -1.30
C GLY A 63 11.13 -17.01 0.21
N GLU A 64 11.97 -17.84 0.83
CA GLU A 64 12.12 -17.94 2.30
C GLU A 64 12.32 -16.57 2.96
N GLU A 65 13.26 -15.76 2.45
CA GLU A 65 13.54 -14.42 2.98
C GLU A 65 12.36 -13.45 2.81
N THR A 66 11.59 -13.60 1.72
CA THR A 66 10.36 -12.83 1.52
C THR A 66 9.29 -13.25 2.52
N TYR A 67 9.11 -14.55 2.72
CA TYR A 67 8.16 -15.10 3.69
C TYR A 67 8.51 -14.68 5.12
N HIS A 68 9.78 -14.78 5.51
CA HIS A 68 10.26 -14.34 6.82
C HIS A 68 9.94 -12.86 7.08
N GLN A 69 10.22 -11.97 6.11
CA GLN A 69 9.89 -10.56 6.24
C GLN A 69 8.38 -10.27 6.32
N ILE A 70 7.55 -11.08 5.62
CA ILE A 70 6.09 -11.01 5.75
C ILE A 70 5.69 -11.35 7.18
N MET A 71 6.12 -12.51 7.69
CA MET A 71 5.74 -12.95 9.04
C MET A 71 6.26 -11.98 10.11
N GLU A 72 7.48 -11.47 9.98
CA GLU A 72 8.06 -10.53 10.94
C GLU A 72 7.32 -9.18 10.98
N LYS A 73 7.00 -8.60 9.81
CA LYS A 73 6.51 -7.22 9.73
C LYS A 73 4.98 -7.15 9.60
N ALA A 74 4.40 -8.01 8.77
CA ALA A 74 2.97 -8.05 8.49
C ALA A 74 2.19 -8.83 9.55
N TYR A 75 2.75 -9.95 10.03
CA TYR A 75 2.05 -10.91 10.88
C TYR A 75 2.85 -11.39 12.11
N PRO A 76 3.38 -10.49 12.95
CA PRO A 76 4.28 -10.84 14.05
C PRO A 76 3.71 -11.84 15.07
N VAL A 77 2.40 -11.85 15.31
CA VAL A 77 1.71 -12.80 16.20
C VAL A 77 1.66 -14.20 15.58
N LEU A 78 1.50 -14.30 14.26
CA LEU A 78 1.61 -15.59 13.57
C LEU A 78 3.06 -16.03 13.45
N GLY A 79 3.99 -15.09 13.25
CA GLY A 79 5.41 -15.37 13.17
C GLY A 79 6.03 -15.81 14.51
N SER A 80 5.39 -15.52 15.64
CA SER A 80 5.84 -15.96 16.96
C SER A 80 5.33 -17.35 17.36
N LEU A 81 4.43 -17.95 16.57
CA LEU A 81 4.01 -19.33 16.79
C LEU A 81 5.18 -20.30 16.52
N PRO A 82 5.18 -21.49 17.16
CA PRO A 82 6.21 -22.50 16.91
C PRO A 82 6.37 -22.79 15.42
N LEU A 83 7.63 -22.85 14.98
CA LEU A 83 8.01 -23.09 13.59
C LEU A 83 7.30 -24.33 13.03
N GLY A 84 6.62 -24.13 11.89
CA GLY A 84 5.96 -25.18 11.12
C GLY A 84 4.46 -25.30 11.33
N LEU A 85 3.85 -24.62 12.32
CA LEU A 85 2.45 -24.84 12.77
C LEU A 85 2.13 -26.30 13.16
N GLU A 86 3.03 -27.25 12.88
CA GLU A 86 2.98 -28.65 13.26
C GLU A 86 2.94 -28.75 14.78
N GLY A 87 1.81 -29.25 15.30
CA GLY A 87 1.55 -29.36 16.73
C GLY A 87 1.02 -28.09 17.39
N THR A 88 0.82 -27.00 16.64
CA THR A 88 0.06 -25.85 17.15
C THR A 88 -1.44 -26.17 17.02
N PRO A 89 -2.23 -26.06 18.11
CA PRO A 89 -3.68 -26.28 18.03
C PRO A 89 -4.33 -25.33 17.02
N ASP A 90 -5.22 -25.84 16.15
CA ASP A 90 -5.93 -25.06 15.13
C ASP A 90 -6.62 -23.82 15.71
N ASP A 91 -7.15 -23.93 16.91
CA ASP A 91 -7.78 -22.89 17.70
C ASP A 91 -6.80 -21.77 18.09
N ALA A 92 -5.54 -22.10 18.41
CA ALA A 92 -4.50 -21.11 18.63
C ALA A 92 -4.12 -20.37 17.33
N VAL A 93 -4.04 -21.10 16.21
CA VAL A 93 -3.77 -20.48 14.89
C VAL A 93 -4.90 -19.53 14.50
N LYS A 94 -6.17 -19.95 14.66
CA LYS A 94 -7.34 -19.10 14.37
C LYS A 94 -7.36 -17.84 15.22
N ALA A 95 -7.07 -17.96 16.53
CA ALA A 95 -6.99 -16.82 17.43
C ALA A 95 -5.87 -15.84 17.02
N ALA A 96 -4.71 -16.35 16.60
CA ALA A 96 -3.62 -15.52 16.09
C ALA A 96 -3.99 -14.80 14.79
N VAL A 97 -4.67 -15.48 13.85
CA VAL A 97 -5.18 -14.87 12.61
C VAL A 97 -6.17 -13.74 12.94
N GLU A 98 -7.11 -13.98 13.84
CA GLU A 98 -8.09 -12.97 14.26
C GLU A 98 -7.41 -11.76 14.91
N THR A 99 -6.40 -12.01 15.74
CA THR A 99 -5.58 -10.95 16.33
C THR A 99 -4.88 -10.12 15.25
N GLU A 100 -4.25 -10.77 14.26
CA GLU A 100 -3.56 -10.07 13.17
C GLU A 100 -4.48 -9.24 12.28
N ARG A 101 -5.70 -9.74 12.03
CA ARG A 101 -6.72 -9.00 11.26
C ARG A 101 -7.18 -7.74 11.97
N ASN A 102 -7.22 -7.75 13.30
CA ASN A 102 -7.72 -6.62 14.10
C ASN A 102 -6.62 -5.68 14.61
N ARG A 103 -5.34 -6.06 14.48
CA ARG A 103 -4.20 -5.33 15.05
C ARG A 103 -3.89 -3.99 14.36
N VAL A 104 -4.12 -3.91 13.05
CA VAL A 104 -3.69 -2.75 12.23
C VAL A 104 -4.79 -1.70 12.19
N GLN A 105 -4.43 -0.46 12.51
CA GLN A 105 -5.29 0.72 12.36
C GLN A 105 -4.66 1.70 11.37
N LEU A 106 -5.50 2.42 10.64
CA LEU A 106 -5.03 3.46 9.73
C LEU A 106 -4.39 4.59 10.53
N ARG A 107 -3.19 5.00 10.09
CA ARG A 107 -2.58 6.23 10.57
C ARG A 107 -3.25 7.45 9.92
N PRO A 108 -3.25 8.61 10.58
CA PRO A 108 -3.75 9.84 9.98
C PRO A 108 -3.08 10.11 8.63
N ALA A 109 -3.92 10.35 7.62
CA ALA A 109 -3.48 10.75 6.29
C ALA A 109 -2.98 12.21 6.29
N PRO A 110 -1.99 12.56 5.43
CA PRO A 110 -1.64 13.95 5.21
C PRO A 110 -2.80 14.72 4.55
N GLU A 111 -2.97 15.97 4.95
CA GLU A 111 -3.92 16.89 4.33
C GLU A 111 -3.39 17.39 2.96
N PRO A 112 -4.26 17.49 1.94
CA PRO A 112 -3.90 18.12 0.67
C PRO A 112 -3.38 19.55 0.82
N ALA A 113 -2.46 19.92 -0.07
CA ALA A 113 -1.75 21.21 -0.01
C ALA A 113 -2.66 22.41 -0.29
N THR A 114 -3.77 22.21 -0.98
CA THR A 114 -4.69 23.27 -1.43
C THR A 114 -6.10 23.09 -0.85
N GLU A 115 -6.86 24.18 -0.75
CA GLU A 115 -8.27 24.12 -0.30
C GLU A 115 -9.13 23.28 -1.25
N VAL A 116 -8.93 23.43 -2.56
CA VAL A 116 -9.60 22.59 -3.58
C VAL A 116 -9.25 21.11 -3.38
N GLY A 117 -7.98 20.80 -3.10
CA GLY A 117 -7.54 19.44 -2.78
C GLY A 117 -8.24 18.89 -1.55
N ARG A 118 -8.40 19.69 -0.48
CA ARG A 118 -9.11 19.27 0.74
C ARG A 118 -10.60 19.02 0.50
N GLN A 119 -11.22 19.76 -0.42
CA GLN A 119 -12.60 19.48 -0.84
C GLN A 119 -12.68 18.15 -1.59
N LEU A 120 -11.81 17.94 -2.59
CA LEU A 120 -11.74 16.69 -3.35
C LEU A 120 -11.49 15.47 -2.45
N LYS A 121 -10.64 15.60 -1.43
CA LYS A 121 -10.35 14.51 -0.48
C LYS A 121 -11.57 14.04 0.30
N LYS A 122 -12.54 14.92 0.54
CA LYS A 122 -13.78 14.56 1.26
C LYS A 122 -14.75 13.79 0.36
N GLU A 123 -14.64 13.98 -0.95
CA GLU A 123 -15.55 13.38 -1.94
C GLU A 123 -14.99 12.11 -2.57
N LEU A 124 -13.66 11.99 -2.64
CA LEU A 124 -12.96 10.93 -3.35
C LEU A 124 -12.10 10.10 -2.39
N ASP A 125 -12.23 8.78 -2.46
CA ASP A 125 -11.36 7.84 -1.74
C ASP A 125 -10.08 7.55 -2.54
N ILE A 126 -9.25 8.59 -2.70
CA ILE A 126 -7.95 8.50 -3.39
C ILE A 126 -6.83 9.09 -2.52
N PRO A 127 -5.56 8.67 -2.69
CA PRO A 127 -4.43 9.21 -1.93
C PRO A 127 -4.23 10.71 -2.11
N THR A 128 -3.75 11.39 -1.06
CA THR A 128 -3.48 12.84 -1.11
C THR A 128 -2.44 13.20 -2.18
N VAL A 129 -1.47 12.31 -2.42
CA VAL A 129 -0.45 12.48 -3.47
C VAL A 129 -1.08 12.60 -4.86
N GLU A 130 -2.12 11.81 -5.15
CA GLU A 130 -2.80 11.86 -6.45
C GLU A 130 -3.71 13.08 -6.55
N ILE A 131 -4.37 13.49 -5.46
CA ILE A 131 -5.12 14.75 -5.39
C ILE A 131 -4.23 15.96 -5.71
N ASP A 132 -3.09 16.07 -5.03
CA ASP A 132 -2.18 17.20 -5.22
C ASP A 132 -1.59 17.20 -6.64
N ARG A 133 -1.37 16.01 -7.22
CA ARG A 133 -0.98 15.88 -8.63
C ARG A 133 -2.06 16.39 -9.57
N ILE A 134 -3.32 15.98 -9.39
CA ILE A 134 -4.47 16.41 -10.21
C ILE A 134 -4.62 17.93 -10.14
N VAL A 135 -4.66 18.50 -8.93
CA VAL A 135 -4.77 19.95 -8.72
C VAL A 135 -3.57 20.67 -9.36
N GLY A 136 -2.37 20.15 -9.21
CA GLY A 136 -1.15 20.72 -9.78
C GLY A 136 -1.16 20.75 -11.31
N VAL A 137 -1.69 19.72 -11.96
CA VAL A 137 -1.85 19.69 -13.43
C VAL A 137 -2.88 20.73 -13.86
N ALA A 138 -4.05 20.77 -13.22
CA ALA A 138 -5.10 21.74 -13.54
C ALA A 138 -4.62 23.19 -13.35
N ALA A 139 -3.92 23.48 -12.25
CA ALA A 139 -3.36 24.80 -11.98
C ALA A 139 -2.37 25.24 -13.06
N LYS A 140 -1.48 24.34 -13.52
CA LYS A 140 -0.53 24.63 -14.61
C LYS A 140 -1.25 24.96 -15.92
N GLU A 141 -2.35 24.28 -16.23
CA GLU A 141 -3.13 24.58 -17.43
C GLU A 141 -3.82 25.94 -17.36
N VAL A 142 -4.38 26.29 -16.20
CA VAL A 142 -4.98 27.61 -15.96
C VAL A 142 -3.93 28.71 -16.10
N LEU A 143 -2.75 28.54 -15.49
CA LEU A 143 -1.65 29.50 -15.57
C LEU A 143 -1.16 29.72 -16.99
N LYS A 144 -1.06 28.67 -17.81
CA LYS A 144 -0.71 28.80 -19.24
C LYS A 144 -1.71 29.65 -20.03
N LYS A 145 -2.99 29.62 -19.65
CA LYS A 145 -4.05 30.41 -20.31
C LYS A 145 -4.13 31.85 -19.78
N HIS A 146 -3.55 32.13 -18.62
CA HIS A 146 -3.57 33.46 -18.00
C HIS A 146 -2.45 34.35 -18.56
N LYS A 147 -2.80 35.45 -19.22
CA LYS A 147 -1.83 36.51 -19.58
C LYS A 147 -1.69 37.46 -18.39
N PRO A 148 -0.54 37.53 -17.70
CA PRO A 148 -0.36 38.47 -16.61
C PRO A 148 -0.46 39.91 -17.12
N LYS A 149 -1.30 40.73 -16.49
CA LYS A 149 -1.26 42.19 -16.68
C LYS A 149 0.04 42.69 -16.05
N GLY A 150 0.95 43.20 -16.88
CA GLY A 150 2.20 43.82 -16.41
C GLY A 150 1.92 44.94 -15.40
N LYS A 151 2.87 45.17 -14.48
CA LYS A 151 2.80 46.28 -13.52
C LYS A 151 2.62 47.61 -14.28
N PRO A 152 1.71 48.50 -13.84
CA PRO A 152 1.72 49.88 -14.34
C PRO A 152 3.05 50.52 -13.96
N ASN A 153 3.70 51.16 -14.94
CA ASN A 153 4.86 52.02 -14.74
C ASN A 153 4.48 53.29 -13.97
#